data_AF-A0A3L7Z4E2-F1
#
_entry.id   AF-A0A3L7Z4E2-F1
#
_cell.length_a   1.000
_cell.length_b   1.000
_cell.length_c   1.000
_cell.angle_alpha   90.00
_cell.angle_beta   90.00
_cell.angle_gamma   90.00
#
_symmetry.space_group_name_H-M   'P 1'
#
loop_
_entity.id
_entity.type
_entity.pdbx_description
1 polymer ?
#
loop_
_entity_poly.entity_id
_entity_poly.type
_entity_poly.pdbx_seq_one_letter_code
_entity_poly.pdbx_strand_id
1 'polypeptide(L)'
;MGRGKNALKILYVHKALSTIDAELQLINLKINHPEQFKLSIPTAFKSDLYVIPKSKDLGIIGIAEIVLALFLQGQIVGEDGKPVPEVRLARGFEQLFNLKFGSIYDKVGEVFTRKPYNLTKTLDALRNAIIKEDRKRKNR
;
A
#
# COMPACT_ATOMS: atom_id res chain seq x y z
N MET A 1 39.52 51.10 -21.48
CA MET A 1 38.80 51.10 -20.19
C MET A 1 38.37 49.68 -19.87
N GLY A 2 39.01 49.02 -18.90
CA GLY A 2 38.80 47.60 -18.61
C GLY A 2 37.48 47.36 -17.89
N ARG A 3 36.57 46.60 -18.50
CA ARG A 3 35.35 46.10 -17.84
C ARG A 3 35.76 45.27 -16.60
N GLY A 4 35.27 45.67 -15.43
CA GLY A 4 35.78 45.26 -14.13
C GLY A 4 35.77 43.76 -13.90
N LYS A 5 36.94 43.21 -13.50
CA LYS A 5 37.23 41.79 -13.26
C LYS A 5 36.29 41.07 -12.26
N ASN A 6 35.37 41.78 -11.61
CA ASN A 6 34.48 41.26 -10.57
C ASN A 6 32.98 41.45 -10.84
N ALA A 7 32.57 42.04 -11.97
CA ALA A 7 31.16 42.35 -12.23
C ALA A 7 30.25 41.11 -12.20
N LEU A 8 30.70 39.99 -12.78
CA LEU A 8 29.95 38.73 -12.76
C LEU A 8 29.85 38.11 -11.37
N LYS A 9 30.89 38.24 -10.54
CA LYS A 9 30.89 37.76 -9.16
C LYS A 9 29.92 38.57 -8.30
N ILE A 10 29.91 39.89 -8.47
CA ILE A 10 28.97 40.78 -7.79
C ILE A 10 27.53 40.47 -8.21
N LEU A 11 27.28 40.27 -9.50
CA LEU A 11 25.96 39.88 -10.01
C LEU A 11 25.50 38.53 -9.43
N TYR A 12 26.40 37.55 -9.33
CA TYR A 12 26.10 36.26 -8.73
C TYR A 12 25.70 36.40 -7.25
N VAL A 13 26.43 37.19 -6.46
CA VAL A 13 26.12 37.44 -5.05
C VAL A 13 24.75 38.10 -4.90
N HIS A 14 24.45 39.10 -5.72
CA HIS A 14 23.12 39.73 -5.71
C HIS A 14 22.01 38.74 -6.02
N LYS A 15 22.19 37.88 -7.03
CA LYS A 15 21.18 36.88 -7.39
C LYS A 15 20.99 35.84 -6.28
N ALA A 16 22.08 35.41 -5.64
CA ALA A 16 22.02 34.50 -4.50
C ALA A 16 21.25 35.11 -3.32
N LEU A 17 21.50 36.38 -3.00
CA LEU A 17 20.77 37.11 -1.97
C LEU A 17 19.27 37.23 -2.32
N SER A 18 18.93 37.58 -3.56
CA SER A 18 17.54 37.64 -4.00
C SER A 18 16.82 36.29 -3.93
N THR A 19 17.52 35.18 -4.23
CA THR A 19 16.95 33.83 -4.05
C THR A 19 16.70 33.54 -2.57
N ILE A 20 17.65 33.85 -1.69
CA ILE A 20 17.48 33.65 -0.24
C ILE A 20 16.29 34.46 0.29
N ASP A 21 16.15 35.72 -0.13
CA ASP A 21 15.02 36.57 0.26
C ASP A 21 13.67 36.01 -0.23
N ALA A 22 13.64 35.49 -1.47
CA ALA A 22 12.44 34.85 -2.02
C ALA A 22 12.07 33.57 -1.24
N GLU A 23 13.04 32.73 -0.89
CA GLU A 23 12.82 31.53 -0.06
C GLU A 23 12.30 31.91 1.34
N LEU A 24 12.85 32.97 1.95
CA LEU A 24 12.40 33.44 3.26
C LEU A 24 10.95 33.96 3.20
N GLN A 25 10.57 34.64 2.13
CA GLN A 25 9.18 35.04 1.88
C GLN A 25 8.25 33.83 1.70
N LEU A 26 8.67 32.80 0.95
CA LEU A 26 7.90 31.57 0.79
C LEU A 26 7.70 30.84 2.13
N ILE A 27 8.72 30.80 2.98
CA ILE A 27 8.60 30.23 4.34
C ILE A 27 7.60 31.03 5.18
N ASN A 28 7.67 32.36 5.17
CA ASN A 28 6.71 33.21 5.89
C ASN A 28 5.28 33.02 5.38
N LEU A 29 5.09 32.91 4.06
CA LEU A 29 3.79 32.60 3.47
C LEU A 29 3.28 31.24 3.93
N LYS A 30 4.14 30.23 4.01
CA LYS A 30 3.77 28.89 4.50
C LYS A 30 3.39 28.89 5.98
N ILE A 31 4.02 29.74 6.80
CA ILE A 31 3.69 29.90 8.23
C ILE A 31 2.35 30.62 8.40
N ASN A 32 2.11 31.68 7.62
CA ASN A 32 0.91 32.51 7.76
C ASN A 32 -0.32 31.92 7.05
N HIS A 33 -0.13 31.13 6.00
CA HIS A 33 -1.18 30.52 5.18
C HIS A 33 -0.99 29.01 5.00
N PRO A 34 -0.87 28.23 6.09
CA PRO A 34 -0.58 26.80 6.00
C PRO A 34 -1.63 26.04 5.17
N GLU A 35 -2.87 26.53 5.10
CA GLU A 35 -3.96 25.98 4.30
C GLU A 35 -3.69 25.96 2.79
N GLN A 36 -2.98 26.95 2.25
CA GLN A 36 -2.64 27.03 0.82
C GLN A 36 -1.46 26.12 0.46
N PHE A 37 -0.66 25.74 1.47
CA PHE A 37 0.50 24.85 1.34
C PHE A 37 0.21 23.45 1.90
N LYS A 38 -1.05 23.11 2.15
CA LYS A 38 -1.44 21.73 2.49
C LYS A 38 -1.09 20.85 1.31
N LEU A 39 -0.04 20.04 1.48
CA LEU A 39 0.08 18.82 0.69
C LEU A 39 -1.20 18.04 0.96
N SER A 40 -1.98 17.72 -0.09
CA SER A 40 -2.99 16.67 0.02
C SER A 40 -2.25 15.38 0.32
N ILE A 41 -1.94 15.15 1.58
CA ILE A 41 -1.65 13.81 2.08
C ILE A 41 -3.00 13.12 1.88
N PRO A 42 -3.15 12.21 0.91
CA PRO A 42 -4.39 11.46 0.79
C PRO A 42 -4.58 10.83 2.15
N THR A 43 -5.70 11.11 2.82
CA THR A 43 -6.03 10.45 4.08
C THR A 43 -5.94 8.97 3.78
N ALA A 44 -4.88 8.32 4.27
CA ALA A 44 -4.61 6.93 3.91
C ALA A 44 -5.88 6.16 4.26
N PHE A 45 -6.46 5.47 3.27
CA PHE A 45 -7.66 4.67 3.48
C PHE A 45 -7.45 3.82 4.73
N LYS A 46 -8.27 4.07 5.76
CA LYS A 46 -8.23 3.36 7.02
C LYS A 46 -9.45 2.48 7.07
N SER A 47 -9.25 1.18 6.88
CA SER A 47 -10.32 0.22 7.01
C SER A 47 -10.80 0.14 8.46
N ASP A 48 -12.07 -0.18 8.66
CA ASP A 48 -12.67 -0.56 9.95
C ASP A 48 -12.76 -2.09 10.12
N LEU A 49 -12.32 -2.85 9.12
CA LEU A 49 -12.33 -4.32 9.12
C LEU A 49 -11.04 -4.87 9.72
N TYR A 50 -11.18 -5.94 10.49
CA TYR A 50 -10.07 -6.61 11.15
C TYR A 50 -10.16 -8.13 10.97
N VAL A 51 -9.03 -8.74 10.65
CA VAL A 51 -8.87 -10.19 10.70
C VAL A 51 -8.27 -10.58 12.05
N ILE A 52 -8.82 -11.61 12.69
CA ILE A 52 -8.23 -12.20 13.88
C ILE A 52 -6.93 -12.92 13.47
N PRO A 53 -5.74 -12.40 13.78
CA PRO A 53 -4.49 -12.82 13.12
C PRO A 53 -4.11 -14.28 13.38
N LYS A 54 -4.50 -14.80 14.55
CA LYS A 54 -4.23 -16.17 15.01
C LYS A 54 -5.39 -17.12 14.78
N SER A 55 -6.42 -16.73 14.01
CA SER A 55 -7.51 -17.64 13.71
C SER A 55 -7.00 -18.83 12.90
N LYS A 56 -7.55 -20.01 13.19
CA LYS A 56 -7.11 -21.28 12.62
C LYS A 56 -7.25 -21.34 11.09
N ASP A 57 -8.33 -20.73 10.59
CA ASP A 57 -8.72 -20.87 9.18
C ASP A 57 -8.42 -19.59 8.38
N LEU A 58 -8.60 -18.39 8.96
CA LEU A 58 -8.47 -17.10 8.25
C LEU A 58 -7.40 -16.18 8.85
N GLY A 59 -6.41 -16.73 9.56
CA GLY A 59 -5.30 -15.95 10.11
C GLY A 59 -4.40 -15.34 9.03
N ILE A 60 -3.27 -14.74 9.41
CA ILE A 60 -2.36 -14.06 8.45
C ILE A 60 -1.97 -14.98 7.30
N ILE A 61 -1.60 -16.24 7.58
CA ILE A 61 -1.21 -17.19 6.52
C ILE A 61 -2.42 -17.62 5.67
N GLY A 62 -3.63 -17.62 6.25
CA GLY A 62 -4.85 -17.89 5.49
C GLY A 62 -5.18 -16.76 4.51
N ILE A 63 -5.01 -15.50 4.92
CA ILE A 63 -5.13 -14.38 3.99
C ILE A 63 -4.02 -14.43 2.93
N ALA A 64 -2.79 -14.80 3.29
CA ALA A 64 -1.71 -14.98 2.32
C ALA A 64 -2.04 -16.07 1.28
N GLU A 65 -2.69 -17.17 1.69
CA GLU A 65 -3.20 -18.22 0.79
C GLU A 65 -4.24 -17.66 -0.21
N ILE A 66 -5.13 -16.77 0.24
CA ILE A 66 -6.11 -16.10 -0.64
C ILE A 66 -5.40 -15.17 -1.63
N VAL A 67 -4.46 -14.34 -1.15
CA VAL A 67 -3.67 -13.44 -2.01
C VAL A 67 -2.92 -14.24 -3.07
N LEU A 68 -2.26 -15.33 -2.68
CA LEU A 68 -1.57 -16.25 -3.58
C LEU A 68 -2.52 -16.83 -4.63
N ALA A 69 -3.68 -17.36 -4.20
CA ALA A 69 -4.64 -17.96 -5.12
C ALA A 69 -5.16 -16.95 -6.16
N LEU A 70 -5.47 -15.72 -5.71
CA LEU A 70 -5.90 -14.64 -6.59
C LEU A 70 -4.81 -14.21 -7.56
N PHE A 71 -3.56 -14.13 -7.09
CA PHE A 71 -2.41 -13.81 -7.92
C PHE A 71 -2.18 -14.87 -9.00
N LEU A 72 -2.19 -16.16 -8.63
CA LEU A 72 -2.01 -17.28 -9.56
C LEU A 72 -3.13 -17.38 -10.60
N GLN A 73 -4.35 -16.97 -10.25
CA GLN A 73 -5.47 -16.96 -11.19
C GLN A 73 -5.30 -15.91 -12.31
N GLY A 74 -4.48 -14.86 -12.07
CA GLY A 74 -4.06 -13.91 -13.10
C GLY A 74 -5.19 -13.03 -13.67
N GLN A 75 -6.37 -13.00 -13.04
CA GLN A 75 -7.54 -12.25 -13.51
C GLN A 75 -7.68 -10.86 -12.87
N ILE A 76 -6.68 -10.42 -12.10
CA ILE A 76 -6.69 -9.10 -11.44
C ILE A 76 -5.74 -8.17 -12.19
N VAL A 77 -6.31 -7.11 -12.76
CA VAL A 77 -5.59 -6.07 -13.50
C VAL A 77 -5.69 -4.72 -12.80
N GLY A 78 -4.69 -3.86 -13.02
CA GLY A 78 -4.71 -2.47 -12.60
C GLY A 78 -5.62 -1.61 -13.48
N GLU A 79 -5.77 -0.34 -13.10
CA GLU A 79 -6.48 0.67 -13.91
C GLU A 79 -5.89 0.83 -15.32
N ASP A 80 -4.59 0.53 -15.48
CA ASP A 80 -3.87 0.50 -16.74
C ASP A 80 -4.11 -0.77 -17.56
N GLY A 81 -4.98 -1.68 -17.09
CA GLY A 81 -5.28 -2.96 -17.72
C GLY A 81 -4.17 -4.01 -17.58
N LYS A 82 -3.08 -3.73 -16.86
CA LYS A 82 -1.95 -4.66 -16.72
C LYS A 82 -2.12 -5.58 -15.51
N PRO A 83 -1.57 -6.81 -15.55
CA PRO A 83 -1.57 -7.71 -14.40
C PRO A 83 -0.95 -7.06 -13.16
N VAL A 84 -1.59 -7.27 -12.01
CA VAL A 84 -1.13 -6.71 -10.74
C VAL A 84 -0.04 -7.60 -10.12
N PRO A 85 1.12 -7.04 -9.73
CA PRO A 85 2.13 -7.80 -8.99
C PRO A 85 1.59 -8.26 -7.63
N GLU A 86 2.02 -9.44 -7.18
CA GLU A 86 1.59 -10.04 -5.91
C GLU A 86 1.74 -9.09 -4.71
N VAL A 87 2.86 -8.35 -4.63
CA VAL A 87 3.11 -7.38 -3.57
C VAL A 87 2.07 -6.26 -3.55
N ARG A 88 1.60 -5.80 -4.71
CA ARG A 88 0.56 -4.76 -4.79
C ARG A 88 -0.79 -5.32 -4.34
N LEU A 89 -1.10 -6.57 -4.70
CA LEU A 89 -2.28 -7.26 -4.21
C LEU A 89 -2.25 -7.44 -2.69
N ALA A 90 -1.13 -7.93 -2.14
CA ALA A 90 -0.91 -8.09 -0.71
C ALA A 90 -1.11 -6.78 0.05
N ARG A 91 -0.54 -5.66 -0.43
CA ARG A 91 -0.74 -4.33 0.17
C ARG A 91 -2.21 -3.93 0.24
N GLY A 92 -3.01 -4.26 -0.78
CA GLY A 92 -4.45 -4.04 -0.76
C GLY A 92 -5.14 -4.79 0.39
N PHE A 93 -4.77 -6.05 0.62
CA PHE A 93 -5.28 -6.84 1.74
C PHE A 93 -4.79 -6.34 3.11
N GLU A 94 -3.54 -5.87 3.23
CA GLU A 94 -3.04 -5.23 4.45
C GLU A 94 -3.87 -3.99 4.80
N GLN A 95 -4.17 -3.15 3.81
CA GLN A 95 -5.01 -1.96 3.98
C GLN A 95 -6.46 -2.34 4.32
N LEU A 96 -7.02 -3.34 3.63
CA LEU A 96 -8.41 -3.77 3.81
C LEU A 96 -8.66 -4.39 5.19
N PHE A 97 -7.71 -5.13 5.76
CA PHE A 97 -7.93 -5.87 7.01
C PHE A 97 -7.10 -5.35 8.19
N ASN A 98 -6.46 -4.19 8.05
CA ASN A 98 -5.56 -3.61 9.05
C ASN A 98 -4.51 -4.61 9.59
N LEU A 99 -3.98 -5.46 8.71
CA LEU A 99 -3.01 -6.49 9.06
C LEU A 99 -1.65 -6.17 8.45
N LYS A 100 -0.61 -6.86 8.93
CA LYS A 100 0.74 -6.80 8.37
C LYS A 100 1.24 -8.20 8.07
N PHE A 101 1.60 -8.45 6.82
CA PHE A 101 2.29 -9.67 6.41
C PHE A 101 3.78 -9.63 6.78
N GLY A 102 4.37 -8.44 6.78
CA GLY A 102 5.82 -8.26 6.78
C GLY A 102 6.35 -8.48 5.36
N SER A 103 6.75 -9.70 5.05
CA SER A 103 7.11 -10.14 3.69
C SER A 103 6.03 -11.09 3.17
N ILE A 104 5.34 -10.73 2.08
CA ILE A 104 4.34 -11.62 1.47
C ILE A 104 5.01 -12.91 0.95
N TYR A 105 6.22 -12.82 0.43
CA TYR A 105 6.96 -13.98 -0.07
C TYR A 105 7.28 -14.99 1.04
N ASP A 106 7.58 -14.52 2.25
CA ASP A 106 7.79 -15.41 3.40
C ASP A 106 6.49 -16.14 3.74
N LYS A 107 5.36 -15.41 3.75
CA LYS A 107 4.04 -15.99 4.05
C LYS A 107 3.59 -16.97 2.98
N VAL A 108 3.91 -16.71 1.72
CA VAL A 108 3.68 -17.64 0.61
C VAL A 108 4.60 -18.87 0.70
N GLY A 109 5.87 -18.69 1.08
CA GLY A 109 6.76 -19.81 1.39
C GLY A 109 6.21 -20.66 2.54
N GLU A 110 5.66 -20.03 3.58
CA GLU A 110 4.96 -20.72 4.67
C GLU A 110 3.73 -21.49 4.18
N VAL A 111 3.02 -21.05 3.14
CA VAL A 111 1.91 -21.82 2.54
C VAL A 111 2.44 -23.10 1.88
N PHE A 112 3.48 -22.99 1.06
CA PHE A 112 4.03 -24.13 0.31
C PHE A 112 4.81 -25.14 1.17
N THR A 113 5.29 -24.74 2.36
CA THR A 113 5.98 -25.63 3.30
C THR A 113 5.04 -26.39 4.24
N ARG A 114 3.74 -26.15 4.18
CA ARG A 114 2.75 -26.90 4.95
C ARG A 114 2.71 -28.36 4.53
N LYS A 115 2.22 -29.21 5.44
CA LYS A 115 1.84 -30.59 5.11
C LYS A 115 0.83 -30.59 3.95
N PRO A 116 0.88 -31.57 3.02
CA PRO A 116 0.04 -31.58 1.82
C PRO A 116 -1.47 -31.38 2.09
N TYR A 117 -2.00 -31.99 3.16
CA TYR A 117 -3.42 -31.85 3.54
C TYR A 117 -3.80 -30.47 4.10
N ASN A 118 -2.85 -29.58 4.37
CA ASN A 118 -3.07 -28.21 4.80
C ASN A 118 -2.72 -27.17 3.72
N LEU A 119 -2.34 -27.60 2.51
CA LEU A 119 -1.87 -26.70 1.45
C LEU A 119 -2.90 -25.62 1.12
N THR A 120 -4.17 -26.02 0.98
CA THR A 120 -5.31 -25.16 0.63
C THR A 120 -6.34 -25.04 1.76
N LYS A 121 -5.88 -25.17 3.01
CA LYS A 121 -6.77 -25.31 4.16
C LYS A 121 -7.75 -24.14 4.31
N THR A 122 -7.30 -22.92 4.03
CA THR A 122 -8.15 -21.75 4.14
C THR A 122 -9.20 -21.74 3.03
N LEU A 123 -8.82 -22.03 1.79
CA LEU A 123 -9.76 -22.14 0.68
C LEU A 123 -10.79 -23.26 0.91
N ASP A 124 -10.37 -24.40 1.47
CA ASP A 124 -11.27 -25.48 1.84
C ASP A 124 -12.27 -25.06 2.92
N ALA A 125 -11.81 -24.30 3.93
CA ALA A 125 -12.70 -23.75 4.96
C ALA A 125 -13.73 -22.78 4.37
N LEU A 126 -13.32 -21.89 3.46
CA LEU A 126 -14.21 -20.95 2.77
C LEU A 126 -15.24 -21.69 1.89
N ARG A 127 -14.78 -22.69 1.11
CA ARG A 127 -15.66 -23.56 0.30
C ARG A 127 -16.71 -24.25 1.18
N ASN A 128 -16.29 -24.84 2.30
CA ASN A 128 -17.17 -25.54 3.21
C ASN A 128 -18.20 -24.60 3.88
N ALA A 129 -17.83 -23.36 4.17
CA ALA A 129 -18.75 -22.36 4.71
C ALA A 129 -19.91 -22.08 3.72
N ILE A 130 -19.61 -21.93 2.43
CA ILE A 130 -20.62 -21.71 1.38
C ILE A 130 -21.52 -22.95 1.21
N ILE A 131 -20.93 -24.15 1.14
CA ILE A 131 -21.70 -25.40 1.01
C ILE A 131 -22.65 -25.59 2.21
N LYS A 132 -22.19 -25.27 3.42
CA LYS A 132 -23.02 -25.35 4.64
C LYS A 132 -24.20 -24.37 4.57
N GLU A 133 -23.98 -23.16 4.05
CA GLU A 133 -25.03 -22.16 3.88
C GLU A 133 -26.04 -22.56 2.81
N ASP A 134 -25.60 -23.11 1.67
CA ASP A 134 -26.49 -23.62 0.61
C ASP A 134 -27.43 -24.72 1.14
N ARG A 135 -26.89 -25.70 1.89
CA ARG A 135 -27.70 -26.77 2.51
C ARG A 135 -28.75 -26.21 3.47
N LYS A 136 -28.40 -25.20 4.28
CA LYS A 136 -29.37 -24.56 5.20
C LYS A 136 -30.52 -23.89 4.45
N ARG A 137 -30.23 -23.26 3.31
CA ARG A 137 -31.24 -22.57 2.50
C ARG A 137 -32.17 -23.52 1.77
N LYS A 138 -31.66 -24.66 1.30
CA LYS A 138 -32.48 -25.71 0.66
C LYS A 138 -33.39 -26.46 1.63
N ASN A 139 -33.02 -26.47 2.91
CA ASN A 139 -33.80 -27.11 3.98
C ASN A 139 -34.76 -26.13 4.69
N ARG A 140 -34.90 -24.89 4.20
CA ARG A 140 -35.88 -23.90 4.64
C ARG A 140 -37.03 -23.84 3.64
#